data_AF-A0A449AV50-F1
#
_entry.id   AF-A0A449AV50-F1
#
_cell.length_a   1.000
_cell.length_b   1.000
_cell.length_c   1.000
_cell.angle_alpha   90.00
_cell.angle_beta   90.00
_cell.angle_gamma   90.00
#
_symmetry.space_group_name_H-M   'P 1'
#
loop_
_entity.id
_entity.type
_entity.pdbx_description
1 polymer ?
#
loop_
_entity_poly.entity_id
_entity_poly.type
_entity_poly.pdbx_seq_one_letter_code
_entity_poly.pdbx_strand_id
1 'polypeptide(L)'
;MFYKKLDIKRTAFSYALIEKKTNAEKYMNTVLQDYKYIVRQLAFENVKINEKQAEALLSSEAIISPKINHDSYYGWENGVAKHINHLGLYDSVIPLHFENRKYSKSSLNSSGIQNILLEKAKSKIADNEDILINETKIEKDYQVVVKAFILSDNENKNQRDWLPYAPNMIINNNRQLRDNFILWEDNLKLNVEIYAPQTNYVVINNDNAKISQIVSNYEKAFLKAQNELKNTQTLNIVSERIGDRTLYSLENQSLLNQKINEINKKLMEYNFFIEYKVIDEDKIDLYLSNKTNSLINKSYKIASNYPVKISPSVRAIDKEIKNRLIIKANKWVDFKTNTTELVDDVPVLLEPQAKKGEKSFYGGKWLYHSPASVDFTTIDESEILLINGKRIEVLDRHFSEILSNESLIIDNSSKEEENKIKSYEIKILKYEKNSGNVDSKLEYEYKIDLLINSNALSIDYKFYAWNPEENPDQKKLIEEYKKMLMVIY
;
A
#
# COMPACT_ATOMS: atom_id res chain seq x y z
N MET A 1 13.51 -24.28 -25.26
CA MET A 1 13.72 -22.88 -25.70
C MET A 1 12.36 -22.22 -25.79
N PHE A 2 12.12 -21.17 -24.98
CA PHE A 2 10.86 -20.43 -24.99
C PHE A 2 11.00 -19.24 -25.93
N TYR A 3 10.31 -19.28 -27.07
CA TYR A 3 10.34 -18.22 -28.06
C TYR A 3 9.15 -17.27 -27.86
N LYS A 4 9.34 -15.95 -27.97
CA LYS A 4 8.24 -14.98 -27.94
C LYS A 4 7.92 -14.51 -29.36
N LYS A 5 6.63 -14.52 -29.70
CA LYS A 5 6.12 -14.10 -31.01
C LYS A 5 6.46 -12.63 -31.25
N LEU A 6 7.19 -12.35 -32.33
CA LEU A 6 7.19 -11.01 -32.91
C LEU A 6 5.84 -10.94 -33.65
N ASP A 7 4.84 -10.20 -33.14
CA ASP A 7 3.47 -10.12 -33.68
C ASP A 7 3.40 -9.59 -35.12
N ILE A 8 3.84 -10.44 -36.03
CA ILE A 8 4.05 -10.14 -37.42
C ILE A 8 3.50 -11.35 -38.15
N LYS A 9 2.20 -11.27 -38.41
CA LYS A 9 1.51 -12.15 -39.35
C LYS A 9 1.69 -11.52 -40.73
N ARG A 10 2.31 -12.25 -41.65
CA ARG A 10 2.46 -11.82 -43.04
C ARG A 10 1.71 -12.78 -43.94
N THR A 11 0.81 -12.26 -44.75
CA THR A 11 0.23 -12.98 -45.86
C THR A 11 1.21 -12.96 -47.03
N ALA A 12 1.52 -14.13 -47.60
CA ALA A 12 2.22 -14.25 -48.87
C ALA A 12 1.40 -15.06 -49.87
N PHE A 13 1.43 -14.67 -51.13
CA PHE A 13 0.71 -15.30 -52.24
C PHE A 13 1.65 -15.91 -53.26
N SER A 14 1.19 -16.99 -53.90
CA SER A 14 1.89 -17.70 -54.97
C SER A 14 1.23 -17.41 -56.32
N TYR A 15 2.00 -16.90 -57.29
CA TYR A 15 1.55 -16.83 -58.68
C TYR A 15 2.13 -17.98 -59.51
N ALA A 16 1.31 -18.62 -60.33
CA ALA A 16 1.77 -19.37 -61.49
C ALA A 16 1.59 -18.48 -62.73
N LEU A 17 2.66 -17.81 -63.15
CA LEU A 17 2.65 -17.00 -64.36
C LEU A 17 3.16 -17.87 -65.52
N ILE A 18 2.25 -18.46 -66.29
CA ILE A 18 2.61 -19.59 -67.15
C ILE A 18 3.08 -19.19 -68.55
N GLU A 19 2.55 -18.14 -69.20
CA GLU A 19 3.09 -17.68 -70.50
C GLU A 19 2.32 -16.46 -71.05
N LYS A 20 3.00 -15.59 -71.81
CA LYS A 20 2.36 -14.63 -72.73
C LYS A 20 2.13 -15.35 -74.06
N LYS A 21 0.89 -15.72 -74.39
CA LYS A 21 0.59 -16.40 -75.67
C LYS A 21 0.14 -15.40 -76.73
N THR A 22 0.75 -15.51 -77.90
CA THR A 22 0.60 -14.60 -79.05
C THR A 22 -0.70 -14.79 -79.85
N ASN A 23 -1.60 -15.71 -79.46
CA ASN A 23 -2.88 -15.92 -80.13
C ASN A 23 -3.97 -16.37 -79.15
N ALA A 24 -4.67 -15.40 -78.56
CA ALA A 24 -5.72 -15.63 -77.56
C ALA A 24 -7.01 -16.25 -78.17
N GLU A 25 -7.32 -15.95 -79.43
CA GLU A 25 -8.59 -16.32 -80.07
C GLU A 25 -8.76 -17.83 -80.29
N LYS A 26 -7.68 -18.58 -80.56
CA LYS A 26 -7.76 -20.04 -80.78
C LYS A 26 -8.15 -20.83 -79.53
N TYR A 27 -8.01 -20.24 -78.35
CA TYR A 27 -8.26 -20.88 -77.06
C TYR A 27 -9.55 -20.39 -76.37
N MET A 28 -10.27 -19.43 -76.96
CA MET A 28 -11.55 -18.95 -76.42
C MET A 28 -12.64 -20.04 -76.39
N ASN A 29 -12.53 -21.06 -77.24
CA ASN A 29 -13.52 -22.14 -77.35
C ASN A 29 -13.11 -23.46 -76.65
N THR A 30 -11.91 -23.53 -76.07
CA THR A 30 -11.57 -24.64 -75.17
C THR A 30 -12.14 -24.31 -73.79
N VAL A 31 -13.23 -24.99 -73.44
CA VAL A 31 -13.88 -25.07 -72.13
C VAL A 31 -12.97 -24.60 -71.00
N LEU A 32 -13.45 -23.64 -70.21
CA LEU A 32 -12.97 -23.38 -68.85
C LEU A 32 -13.03 -24.72 -68.09
N GLN A 33 -11.95 -25.50 -68.18
CA GLN A 33 -11.88 -26.77 -67.48
C GLN A 33 -11.62 -26.46 -66.02
N ASP A 34 -12.57 -26.85 -65.17
CA ASP A 34 -12.40 -26.85 -63.72
C ASP A 34 -11.36 -27.93 -63.39
N TYR A 35 -10.14 -27.49 -63.12
CA TYR A 35 -9.10 -28.40 -62.67
C TYR A 35 -9.23 -28.57 -61.16
N LYS A 36 -9.42 -29.82 -60.73
CA LYS A 36 -9.32 -30.21 -59.32
C LYS A 36 -7.93 -30.73 -59.04
N TYR A 37 -7.23 -30.09 -58.12
CA TYR A 37 -5.92 -30.52 -57.66
C TYR A 37 -6.03 -31.08 -56.25
N ILE A 38 -5.39 -32.23 -55.99
CA ILE A 38 -5.21 -32.72 -54.62
C ILE A 38 -3.82 -32.32 -54.17
N VAL A 39 -3.75 -31.51 -53.12
CA VAL A 39 -2.47 -31.18 -52.47
C VAL A 39 -2.20 -32.19 -51.37
N ARG A 40 -1.41 -33.22 -51.71
CA ARG A 40 -1.15 -34.35 -50.80
C ARG A 40 -0.31 -33.93 -49.60
N GLN A 41 0.77 -33.18 -49.83
CA GLN A 41 1.68 -32.75 -48.78
C GLN A 41 2.35 -31.41 -49.08
N LEU A 42 2.09 -30.41 -48.22
CA LEU A 42 2.90 -29.21 -48.04
C LEU A 42 3.58 -29.33 -46.67
N ALA A 43 4.85 -29.73 -46.68
CA ALA A 43 5.66 -29.74 -45.47
C ALA A 43 6.40 -28.41 -45.34
N PHE A 44 6.15 -27.68 -44.26
CA PHE A 44 6.95 -26.53 -43.86
C PHE A 44 7.70 -26.91 -42.59
N GLU A 45 9.02 -27.02 -42.68
CA GLU A 45 9.85 -27.23 -41.50
C GLU A 45 10.04 -25.90 -40.77
N ASN A 46 10.11 -25.94 -39.43
CA ASN A 46 10.54 -24.79 -38.65
C ASN A 46 11.99 -24.47 -39.04
N VAL A 47 12.19 -23.37 -39.74
CA VAL A 47 13.53 -22.97 -40.19
C VAL A 47 14.12 -22.04 -39.14
N LYS A 48 15.27 -22.43 -38.58
CA LYS A 48 16.14 -21.50 -37.87
C LYS A 48 16.76 -20.56 -38.90
N ILE A 49 16.59 -19.26 -38.70
CA ILE A 49 17.12 -18.25 -39.62
C ILE A 49 18.01 -17.27 -38.85
N ASN A 50 19.01 -16.75 -39.55
CA ASN A 50 19.86 -15.69 -38.99
C ASN A 50 19.16 -14.32 -39.05
N GLU A 51 19.75 -13.33 -38.38
CA GLU A 51 19.25 -11.96 -38.31
C GLU A 51 18.96 -11.35 -39.69
N LYS A 52 19.89 -11.50 -40.65
CA LYS A 52 19.73 -10.94 -42.01
C LYS A 52 18.53 -11.54 -42.75
N GLN A 53 18.29 -12.85 -42.58
CA GLN A 53 17.13 -13.53 -43.15
C GLN A 53 15.83 -13.08 -42.47
N ALA A 54 15.87 -12.86 -41.15
CA ALA A 54 14.71 -12.36 -40.41
C ALA A 54 14.38 -10.92 -40.82
N GLU A 55 15.39 -10.05 -40.97
CA GLU A 55 15.24 -8.69 -41.49
C GLU A 55 14.66 -8.68 -42.91
N ALA A 56 15.14 -9.56 -43.80
CA ALA A 56 14.62 -9.69 -45.16
C ALA A 56 13.14 -10.12 -45.19
N LEU A 57 12.70 -10.99 -44.28
CA LEU A 57 11.29 -11.35 -44.12
C LEU A 57 10.46 -10.19 -43.56
N LEU A 58 11.04 -9.36 -42.68
CA LEU A 58 10.37 -8.19 -42.12
C LEU A 58 10.22 -7.05 -43.14
N SER A 59 11.21 -6.87 -44.01
CA SER A 59 11.27 -5.84 -45.06
C SER A 59 10.60 -6.23 -46.38
N SER A 60 10.13 -7.49 -46.50
CA SER A 60 9.54 -8.06 -47.72
C SER A 60 10.55 -8.21 -48.89
N GLU A 61 11.83 -8.45 -48.58
CA GLU A 61 12.91 -8.69 -49.56
C GLU A 61 13.27 -10.17 -49.73
N ALA A 62 12.74 -11.06 -48.87
CA ALA A 62 12.96 -12.50 -48.99
C ALA A 62 11.88 -13.18 -49.85
N ILE A 63 12.28 -14.11 -50.71
CA ILE A 63 11.36 -15.06 -51.36
C ILE A 63 11.43 -16.34 -50.52
N ILE A 64 10.33 -16.74 -49.87
CA ILE A 64 10.28 -18.08 -49.25
C ILE A 64 9.83 -19.06 -50.32
N SER A 65 10.69 -20.01 -50.65
CA SER A 65 10.36 -21.13 -51.51
C SER A 65 9.89 -22.31 -50.66
N PRO A 66 8.63 -22.76 -50.71
CA PRO A 66 8.28 -24.07 -50.17
C PRO A 66 9.04 -25.16 -50.91
N LYS A 67 9.64 -26.12 -50.20
CA LYS A 67 10.06 -27.38 -50.80
C LYS A 67 8.80 -28.20 -51.03
N ILE A 68 8.32 -28.25 -52.26
CA ILE A 68 7.20 -29.11 -52.62
C ILE A 68 7.76 -30.37 -53.27
N ASN A 69 7.35 -31.54 -52.78
CA ASN A 69 7.69 -32.78 -53.44
C ASN A 69 7.06 -32.76 -54.84
N HIS A 70 7.83 -33.14 -55.86
CA HIS A 70 7.38 -33.23 -57.24
C HIS A 70 6.06 -34.04 -57.37
N ASP A 71 5.83 -34.99 -56.48
CA ASP A 71 4.63 -35.85 -56.48
C ASP A 71 3.44 -35.29 -55.67
N SER A 72 3.55 -34.07 -55.13
CA SER A 72 2.53 -33.47 -54.25
C SER A 72 1.28 -32.98 -54.98
N TYR A 73 1.28 -32.91 -56.31
CA TYR A 73 0.15 -32.41 -57.12
C TYR A 73 -0.39 -33.50 -58.05
N TYR A 74 -1.64 -33.92 -57.81
CA TYR A 74 -2.43 -34.70 -58.75
C TYR A 74 -3.57 -33.84 -59.29
N GLY A 75 -3.65 -33.69 -60.61
CA GLY A 75 -4.74 -33.00 -61.28
C GLY A 75 -5.74 -33.98 -61.87
N TRP A 76 -7.01 -33.57 -61.95
CA TRP A 76 -8.01 -34.25 -62.75
C TRP A 76 -8.30 -33.41 -63.99
N GLU A 77 -8.11 -34.00 -65.17
CA GLU A 77 -8.50 -33.39 -66.44
C GLU A 77 -9.66 -34.22 -67.01
N ASN A 78 -10.83 -33.60 -67.17
CA ASN A 78 -12.05 -34.25 -67.68
C ASN A 78 -12.42 -35.55 -66.94
N GLY A 79 -12.32 -35.56 -65.61
CA GLY A 79 -12.70 -36.71 -64.79
C GLY A 79 -11.68 -37.87 -64.76
N VAL A 80 -10.51 -37.70 -65.38
CA VAL A 80 -9.42 -38.68 -65.34
C VAL A 80 -8.26 -38.12 -64.53
N ALA A 81 -7.79 -38.87 -63.53
CA ALA A 81 -6.59 -38.52 -62.77
C ALA A 81 -5.37 -38.56 -63.70
N LYS A 82 -4.71 -37.41 -63.88
CA LYS A 82 -3.47 -37.30 -64.63
C LYS A 82 -2.38 -36.69 -63.75
N HIS A 83 -1.17 -37.22 -63.86
CA HIS A 83 0.00 -36.45 -63.46
C HIS A 83 0.13 -35.27 -64.42
N ILE A 84 -0.23 -34.09 -63.94
CA ILE A 84 0.10 -32.87 -64.67
C ILE A 84 1.57 -32.61 -64.33
N ASN A 85 2.46 -33.03 -65.22
CA ASN A 85 3.82 -32.51 -65.22
C ASN A 85 3.67 -30.99 -65.34
N HIS A 86 3.99 -30.26 -64.28
CA HIS A 86 4.06 -28.81 -64.36
C HIS A 86 5.16 -28.48 -65.37
N LEU A 87 4.73 -28.21 -66.60
CA LEU A 87 5.58 -27.78 -67.71
C LEU A 87 6.42 -26.59 -67.23
N GLY A 88 7.69 -26.83 -66.93
CA GLY A 88 8.73 -25.80 -66.89
C GLY A 88 9.20 -25.28 -65.52
N LEU A 89 8.73 -25.78 -64.38
CA LEU A 89 9.34 -25.45 -63.08
C LEU A 89 10.38 -26.50 -62.70
N TYR A 90 11.48 -26.54 -63.44
CA TYR A 90 12.59 -27.48 -63.22
C TYR A 90 13.34 -27.25 -61.90
N ASP A 91 13.08 -26.13 -61.21
CA ASP A 91 13.49 -25.90 -59.84
C ASP A 91 12.27 -25.49 -59.01
N SER A 92 12.08 -26.17 -57.89
CA SER A 92 10.88 -26.17 -57.03
C SER A 92 10.72 -24.86 -56.25
N VAL A 93 10.76 -23.72 -56.93
CA VAL A 93 10.72 -22.38 -56.32
C VAL A 93 9.44 -21.66 -56.70
N ILE A 94 8.48 -21.66 -55.78
CA ILE A 94 7.31 -20.79 -55.86
C ILE A 94 7.72 -19.40 -55.36
N PRO A 95 7.76 -18.37 -56.23
CA PRO A 95 7.97 -17.00 -55.77
C PRO A 95 6.77 -16.55 -54.93
N LEU A 96 7.04 -16.10 -53.71
CA LEU A 96 6.03 -15.54 -52.83
C LEU A 96 6.07 -14.02 -52.85
N HIS A 97 4.90 -13.42 -52.97
CA HIS A 97 4.72 -11.97 -52.92
C HIS A 97 4.01 -11.57 -51.63
N PHE A 98 4.57 -10.59 -50.91
CA PHE A 98 4.00 -10.08 -49.67
C PHE A 98 3.01 -8.95 -49.94
N GLU A 99 1.87 -9.02 -49.26
CA GLU A 99 0.70 -8.17 -49.48
C GLU A 99 0.98 -6.67 -49.21
N ASN A 100 1.95 -6.32 -48.34
CA ASN A 100 2.44 -4.95 -48.10
C ASN A 100 3.74 -4.93 -47.25
N ARG A 101 4.61 -3.93 -47.44
CA ARG A 101 5.77 -3.67 -46.54
C ARG A 101 5.27 -3.09 -45.21
N LYS A 102 5.46 -3.81 -44.08
CA LYS A 102 5.17 -3.24 -42.74
C LYS A 102 6.30 -2.37 -42.19
N TYR A 103 7.53 -2.60 -42.66
CA TYR A 103 8.72 -1.85 -42.26
C TYR A 103 9.48 -1.41 -43.52
N SER A 104 9.92 -0.16 -43.57
CA SER A 104 10.76 0.33 -44.66
C SER A 104 12.18 -0.24 -44.53
N LYS A 105 12.88 -0.44 -45.65
CA LYS A 105 14.28 -0.88 -45.65
C LYS A 105 15.19 0.04 -44.82
N SER A 106 14.94 1.35 -44.88
CA SER A 106 15.68 2.34 -44.10
C SER A 106 15.47 2.21 -42.60
N SER A 107 14.28 1.75 -42.15
CA SER A 107 13.98 1.52 -40.73
C SER A 107 14.61 0.27 -40.13
N LEU A 108 15.18 -0.62 -40.97
CA LEU A 108 15.75 -1.90 -40.56
C LEU A 108 17.29 -1.97 -40.69
N ASN A 109 17.96 -0.88 -41.07
CA ASN A 109 19.43 -0.93 -41.23
C ASN A 109 20.16 -1.08 -39.89
N SER A 110 21.04 -2.08 -39.82
CA SER A 110 22.06 -2.41 -38.81
C SER A 110 21.64 -2.80 -37.38
N SER A 111 20.38 -2.60 -36.97
CA SER A 111 19.87 -3.07 -35.66
C SER A 111 18.34 -3.23 -35.64
N GLY A 112 17.71 -3.50 -36.78
CA GLY A 112 16.26 -3.37 -36.96
C GLY A 112 15.43 -4.21 -35.98
N ILE A 113 15.77 -5.49 -35.83
CA ILE A 113 15.07 -6.39 -34.90
C ILE A 113 15.37 -6.04 -33.45
N GLN A 114 16.62 -5.68 -33.14
CA GLN A 114 17.03 -5.22 -31.82
C GLN A 114 16.23 -3.97 -31.40
N ASN A 115 16.01 -3.01 -32.28
CA ASN A 115 15.20 -1.82 -31.99
C ASN A 115 13.74 -2.18 -31.71
N ILE A 116 13.13 -3.09 -32.49
CA ILE A 116 11.77 -3.57 -32.25
C ILE A 116 11.66 -4.24 -30.86
N LEU A 117 12.66 -5.04 -30.52
CA LEU A 117 12.77 -5.73 -29.24
C LEU A 117 12.95 -4.74 -28.08
N LEU A 118 13.80 -3.72 -28.25
CA LEU A 118 14.03 -2.65 -27.28
C LEU A 118 12.80 -1.78 -27.06
N GLU A 119 12.09 -1.37 -28.11
CA GLU A 119 10.82 -0.63 -28.02
C GLU A 119 9.77 -1.42 -27.21
N LYS A 120 9.64 -2.72 -27.50
CA LYS A 120 8.73 -3.61 -26.75
C LYS A 120 9.17 -3.83 -25.29
N ALA A 121 10.46 -3.72 -24.99
CA ALA A 121 10.97 -3.82 -23.63
C ALA A 121 10.78 -2.50 -22.87
N LYS A 122 11.03 -1.36 -23.53
CA LYS A 122 10.82 -0.01 -22.98
C LYS A 122 9.37 0.24 -22.58
N SER A 123 8.39 -0.29 -23.31
CA SER A 123 6.98 -0.17 -22.94
C SER A 123 6.56 -0.97 -21.70
N LYS A 124 7.49 -1.72 -21.08
CA LYS A 124 7.25 -2.57 -19.90
C LYS A 124 8.05 -2.18 -18.66
N ILE A 125 8.99 -1.25 -18.79
CA ILE A 125 9.77 -0.72 -17.67
C ILE A 125 9.18 0.61 -17.20
N ALA A 126 9.50 1.03 -15.99
CA ALA A 126 9.01 2.29 -15.44
C ALA A 126 9.68 3.50 -16.10
N ASP A 127 9.06 4.68 -16.03
CA ASP A 127 9.58 5.92 -16.64
C ASP A 127 10.97 6.35 -16.14
N ASN A 128 11.36 5.90 -14.95
CA ASN A 128 12.67 6.15 -14.34
C ASN A 128 13.69 5.03 -14.57
N GLU A 129 13.34 4.05 -15.39
CA GLU A 129 14.19 2.93 -15.74
C GLU A 129 14.68 3.05 -17.18
N ASP A 130 15.93 2.65 -17.42
CA ASP A 130 16.53 2.60 -18.75
C ASP A 130 17.18 1.24 -19.00
N ILE A 131 17.22 0.83 -20.27
CA ILE A 131 17.86 -0.42 -20.68
C ILE A 131 19.32 -0.14 -21.03
N LEU A 132 20.25 -0.85 -20.38
CA LEU A 132 21.66 -0.86 -20.75
C LEU A 132 21.86 -1.77 -21.97
N ILE A 133 21.79 -1.17 -23.15
CA ILE A 133 21.90 -1.88 -24.43
C ILE A 133 23.25 -2.62 -24.53
N ASN A 134 24.34 -1.98 -24.10
CA ASN A 134 25.70 -2.55 -24.20
C ASN A 134 25.91 -3.78 -23.30
N GLU A 135 25.12 -3.92 -22.24
CA GLU A 135 25.18 -5.06 -21.31
C GLU A 135 24.10 -6.11 -21.61
N THR A 136 23.12 -5.77 -22.44
CA THR A 136 22.05 -6.67 -22.86
C THR A 136 22.53 -7.58 -23.99
N LYS A 137 22.61 -8.89 -23.73
CA LYS A 137 22.91 -9.90 -24.75
C LYS A 137 21.62 -10.34 -25.44
N ILE A 138 21.47 -9.95 -26.71
CA ILE A 138 20.36 -10.39 -27.57
C ILE A 138 20.85 -11.57 -28.41
N GLU A 139 20.25 -12.74 -28.20
CA GLU A 139 20.47 -13.89 -29.08
C GLU A 139 19.90 -13.60 -30.48
N LYS A 140 20.58 -14.07 -31.52
CA LYS A 140 20.25 -13.80 -32.93
C LYS A 140 19.70 -15.01 -33.68
N ASP A 141 19.23 -16.00 -32.93
CA ASP A 141 18.65 -17.24 -33.44
C ASP A 141 17.13 -17.13 -33.52
N TYR A 142 16.63 -16.74 -34.69
CA TYR A 142 15.20 -16.53 -34.93
C TYR A 142 14.55 -17.81 -35.46
N GLN A 143 13.27 -18.00 -35.14
CA GLN A 143 12.47 -19.10 -35.66
C GLN A 143 11.32 -18.56 -36.52
N VAL A 144 11.07 -19.22 -37.63
CA VAL A 144 9.92 -18.94 -38.48
C VAL A 144 8.93 -20.10 -38.42
N VAL A 145 7.66 -19.76 -38.27
CA VAL A 145 6.52 -20.68 -38.40
C VAL A 145 5.70 -20.24 -39.60
N VAL A 146 5.47 -21.14 -40.54
CA VAL A 146 4.64 -20.89 -41.72
C VAL A 146 3.31 -21.63 -41.56
N LYS A 147 2.20 -20.89 -41.65
CA LYS A 147 0.85 -21.46 -41.65
C LYS A 147 0.24 -21.29 -43.03
N ALA A 148 0.07 -22.39 -43.75
CA ALA A 148 -0.55 -22.37 -45.07
C ALA A 148 -2.07 -22.36 -44.99
N PHE A 149 -2.69 -21.63 -45.91
CA PHE A 149 -4.12 -21.54 -46.14
C PHE A 149 -4.37 -21.74 -47.62
N ILE A 150 -5.41 -22.50 -47.94
CA ILE A 150 -5.83 -22.80 -49.30
C ILE A 150 -7.18 -22.16 -49.54
N LEU A 151 -7.34 -21.53 -50.70
CA LEU A 151 -8.63 -21.04 -51.14
C LEU A 151 -9.47 -22.24 -51.58
N SER A 152 -10.55 -22.52 -50.86
CA SER A 152 -11.43 -23.64 -51.13
C SER A 152 -12.86 -23.13 -51.34
N ASP A 153 -13.61 -23.81 -52.20
CA ASP A 153 -15.05 -23.60 -52.28
C ASP A 153 -15.70 -24.03 -50.97
N ASN A 154 -16.52 -23.16 -50.40
CA ASN A 154 -17.38 -23.48 -49.29
C ASN A 154 -18.73 -23.94 -49.84
N GLU A 155 -18.94 -25.25 -49.91
CA GLU A 155 -20.15 -25.87 -50.48
C GLU A 155 -21.45 -25.35 -49.83
N ASN A 156 -21.38 -24.84 -48.59
CA ASN A 156 -22.54 -24.32 -47.86
C ASN A 156 -22.88 -22.85 -48.16
N LYS A 157 -21.99 -22.08 -48.79
CA LYS A 157 -22.15 -20.62 -48.94
C LYS A 157 -22.05 -20.09 -50.36
N ASN A 158 -21.83 -20.94 -51.37
CA ASN A 158 -21.54 -20.51 -52.75
C ASN A 158 -20.48 -19.40 -52.81
N GLN A 159 -19.50 -19.46 -51.90
CA GLN A 159 -18.42 -18.49 -51.76
C GLN A 159 -17.11 -19.24 -51.50
N ARG A 160 -15.99 -18.65 -51.91
CA ARG A 160 -14.65 -19.17 -51.61
C ARG A 160 -14.11 -18.59 -50.31
N ASP A 161 -13.58 -19.47 -49.46
CA ASP A 161 -13.01 -19.13 -48.16
C ASP A 161 -11.56 -19.65 -48.03
N TRP A 162 -10.73 -18.91 -47.30
CA TRP A 162 -9.37 -19.32 -46.96
C TRP A 162 -9.37 -20.29 -45.78
N LEU A 163 -9.11 -21.57 -46.04
CA LEU A 163 -9.09 -22.61 -45.02
C LEU A 163 -7.65 -23.00 -44.67
N PRO A 164 -7.33 -23.30 -43.39
CA PRO A 164 -6.03 -23.84 -43.02
C PRO A 164 -5.70 -25.10 -43.84
N TYR A 165 -4.47 -25.21 -44.33
CA TYR A 165 -4.02 -26.36 -45.07
C TYR A 165 -4.14 -27.65 -44.24
N ALA A 166 -4.70 -28.69 -44.85
CA ALA A 166 -4.67 -30.06 -44.38
C ALA A 166 -4.21 -30.99 -45.52
N PRO A 167 -3.51 -32.09 -45.22
CA PRO A 167 -3.15 -33.09 -46.22
C PRO A 167 -4.36 -33.57 -47.01
N ASN A 168 -4.20 -33.70 -48.33
CA ASN A 168 -5.21 -34.16 -49.28
C ASN A 168 -6.40 -33.20 -49.49
N MET A 169 -6.27 -31.92 -49.15
CA MET A 169 -7.26 -30.92 -49.55
C MET A 169 -7.38 -30.84 -51.07
N ILE A 170 -8.64 -30.74 -51.54
CA ILE A 170 -8.97 -30.52 -52.95
C ILE A 170 -9.02 -29.02 -53.19
N ILE A 171 -8.26 -28.56 -54.18
CA ILE A 171 -8.27 -27.18 -54.66
C ILE A 171 -9.01 -27.16 -55.99
N ASN A 172 -10.08 -26.37 -56.06
CA ASN A 172 -10.75 -26.06 -57.32
C ASN A 172 -10.10 -24.81 -57.89
N ASN A 173 -9.47 -24.93 -59.06
CA ASN A 173 -8.83 -23.81 -59.71
C ASN A 173 -9.68 -23.32 -60.88
N ASN A 174 -10.14 -22.08 -60.77
CA ASN A 174 -10.86 -21.42 -61.85
C ASN A 174 -9.86 -20.62 -62.69
N ARG A 175 -9.78 -20.96 -63.97
CA ARG A 175 -8.93 -20.26 -64.92
C ARG A 175 -9.59 -18.95 -65.32
N GLN A 176 -9.05 -17.80 -64.93
CA GLN A 176 -9.50 -16.51 -65.46
C GLN A 176 -8.52 -15.98 -66.51
N LEU A 177 -9.08 -15.51 -67.63
CA LEU A 177 -8.33 -14.77 -68.64
C LEU A 177 -8.48 -13.27 -68.39
N ARG A 178 -7.36 -12.56 -68.19
CA ARG A 178 -7.30 -11.09 -68.22
C ARG A 178 -6.21 -10.66 -69.19
N ASP A 179 -6.54 -9.75 -70.10
CA ASP A 179 -5.57 -9.06 -70.97
C ASP A 179 -4.57 -9.99 -71.68
N ASN A 180 -5.05 -11.12 -72.24
CA ASN A 180 -4.25 -12.18 -72.89
C ASN A 180 -3.32 -12.99 -71.96
N PHE A 181 -3.49 -12.88 -70.64
CA PHE A 181 -2.82 -13.70 -69.64
C PHE A 181 -3.79 -14.69 -69.00
N ILE A 182 -3.30 -15.91 -68.76
CA ILE A 182 -3.97 -16.89 -67.91
C ILE A 182 -3.51 -16.60 -66.49
N LEU A 183 -4.41 -16.06 -65.66
CA LEU A 183 -4.15 -15.89 -64.24
C LEU A 183 -4.68 -17.13 -63.51
N TRP A 184 -3.78 -17.80 -62.80
CA TRP A 184 -4.17 -18.78 -61.80
C TRP A 184 -4.51 -17.96 -60.56
N GLU A 185 -5.76 -18.03 -60.09
CA GLU A 185 -6.16 -17.31 -58.90
C GLU A 185 -5.35 -17.76 -57.68
N ASP A 186 -5.17 -16.85 -56.72
CA ASP A 186 -4.41 -17.07 -55.49
C ASP A 186 -5.02 -18.24 -54.71
N ASN A 187 -4.49 -19.46 -54.90
CA ASN A 187 -4.99 -20.65 -54.23
C ASN A 187 -4.19 -21.02 -52.98
N LEU A 188 -3.10 -20.30 -52.70
CA LEU A 188 -2.24 -20.50 -51.55
C LEU A 188 -1.91 -19.16 -50.88
N LYS A 189 -2.25 -19.08 -49.60
CA LYS A 189 -1.94 -17.98 -48.68
C LYS A 189 -1.06 -18.51 -47.57
N LEU A 190 0.12 -17.95 -47.41
CA LEU A 190 1.02 -18.31 -46.31
C LEU A 190 0.99 -17.21 -45.26
N ASN A 191 0.66 -17.57 -44.03
CA ASN A 191 0.83 -16.73 -42.86
C ASN A 191 2.18 -17.04 -42.20
N VAL A 192 3.16 -16.15 -42.40
CA VAL A 192 4.49 -16.28 -41.80
C VAL A 192 4.49 -15.58 -40.44
N GLU A 193 4.91 -16.30 -39.40
CA GLU A 193 5.10 -15.79 -38.05
C GLU A 193 6.59 -15.91 -37.68
N ILE A 194 7.19 -14.81 -37.22
CA ILE A 194 8.60 -14.77 -36.82
C ILE A 194 8.67 -14.71 -35.30
N TYR A 195 9.57 -15.49 -34.72
CA TYR A 195 9.78 -15.57 -33.28
C TYR A 195 11.21 -15.17 -32.95
N ALA A 196 11.35 -14.28 -31.97
CA ALA A 196 12.64 -13.93 -31.39
C ALA A 196 12.96 -14.84 -30.21
N PRO A 197 14.25 -15.12 -29.96
CA PRO A 197 14.68 -15.80 -28.76
C PRO A 197 14.35 -14.96 -27.52
N GLN A 198 14.18 -15.62 -26.39
CA GLN A 198 13.95 -14.92 -25.12
C GLN A 198 15.19 -14.09 -24.78
N THR A 199 15.00 -12.78 -24.63
CA THR A 199 16.07 -11.83 -24.28
C THR A 199 15.91 -11.38 -22.83
N ASN A 200 17.00 -11.44 -22.07
CA ASN A 200 17.10 -10.85 -20.73
C ASN A 200 17.69 -9.45 -20.86
N TYR A 201 16.92 -8.43 -20.49
CA TYR A 201 17.37 -7.03 -20.53
C TYR A 201 18.02 -6.64 -19.22
N VAL A 202 19.16 -5.96 -19.30
CA VAL A 202 19.77 -5.30 -18.14
C VAL A 202 19.12 -3.93 -18.01
N VAL A 203 18.43 -3.69 -16.90
CA VAL A 203 17.70 -2.45 -16.62
C VAL A 203 18.39 -1.73 -15.47
N ILE A 204 18.63 -0.44 -15.65
CA ILE A 204 19.09 0.46 -14.60
C ILE A 204 17.94 1.34 -14.13
N ASN A 205 17.92 1.62 -12.83
CA ASN A 205 17.06 2.63 -12.26
C ASN A 205 17.85 3.94 -12.15
N ASN A 206 17.42 4.95 -12.90
CA ASN A 206 18.09 6.25 -12.98
C ASN A 206 17.98 7.06 -11.67
N ASP A 207 17.09 6.67 -10.75
CA ASP A 207 16.98 7.27 -9.44
C ASP A 207 17.90 6.64 -8.39
N ASN A 208 18.65 5.56 -8.71
CA ASN A 208 19.54 4.88 -7.74
C ASN A 208 20.55 5.84 -7.07
N ALA A 209 21.13 6.77 -7.82
CA ALA A 209 22.04 7.77 -7.26
C ALA A 209 21.31 8.73 -6.30
N LYS A 210 20.08 9.13 -6.65
CA LYS A 210 19.23 9.97 -5.78
C LYS A 210 18.83 9.21 -4.52
N ILE A 211 18.39 7.96 -4.64
CA ILE A 211 18.05 7.08 -3.52
C ILE A 211 19.23 6.94 -2.57
N SER A 212 20.43 6.66 -3.11
CA SER A 212 21.65 6.55 -2.30
C SER A 212 21.96 7.83 -1.53
N GLN A 213 21.82 8.99 -2.18
CA GLN A 213 21.99 10.30 -1.53
C GLN A 213 20.94 10.54 -0.44
N ILE A 214 19.68 10.18 -0.69
CA ILE A 214 18.57 10.34 0.26
C ILE A 214 18.78 9.45 1.49
N VAL A 215 19.21 8.20 1.30
CA VAL A 215 19.53 7.27 2.40
C VAL A 215 20.69 7.81 3.23
N SER A 216 21.76 8.28 2.59
CA SER A 216 22.88 8.95 3.30
C SER A 216 22.39 10.18 4.10
N ASN A 217 21.50 10.99 3.53
CA ASN A 217 20.94 12.14 4.24
C ASN A 217 20.05 11.72 5.42
N TYR A 218 19.27 10.64 5.26
CA TYR A 218 18.47 10.06 6.33
C TYR A 218 19.35 9.62 7.50
N GLU A 219 20.44 8.89 7.25
CA GLU A 219 21.35 8.42 8.30
C GLU A 219 21.96 9.58 9.09
N LYS A 220 22.40 10.63 8.39
CA LYS A 220 22.93 11.85 9.02
C LYS A 220 21.87 12.56 9.86
N ALA A 221 20.66 12.73 9.32
CA ALA A 221 19.55 13.34 10.03
C ALA A 221 19.14 12.53 11.27
N PHE A 222 19.11 11.20 11.16
CA PHE A 222 18.79 10.29 12.25
C PHE A 222 19.80 10.40 13.40
N LEU A 223 21.10 10.35 13.09
CA LEU A 223 22.16 10.53 14.09
C LEU A 223 22.09 11.92 14.74
N LYS A 224 21.84 12.97 13.96
CA LYS A 224 21.69 14.33 14.48
C LYS A 224 20.47 14.43 15.41
N ALA A 225 19.33 13.90 15.01
CA ALA A 225 18.11 13.86 15.82
C ALA A 225 18.32 13.08 17.12
N GLN A 226 18.95 11.89 17.07
CA GLN A 226 19.27 11.12 18.27
C GLN A 226 20.16 11.89 19.24
N ASN A 227 21.19 12.58 18.74
CA ASN A 227 22.09 13.35 19.61
C ASN A 227 21.36 14.50 20.32
N GLU A 228 20.49 15.23 19.59
CA GLU A 228 19.69 16.31 20.17
C GLU A 228 18.70 15.76 21.23
N LEU A 229 18.03 14.65 20.95
CA LEU A 229 17.10 14.02 21.89
C LEU A 229 17.83 13.45 23.12
N LYS A 230 18.95 12.74 22.92
CA LYS A 230 19.74 12.13 24.00
C LYS A 230 20.27 13.16 24.99
N ASN A 231 20.64 14.36 24.51
CA ASN A 231 21.07 15.46 25.37
C ASN A 231 19.95 15.98 26.26
N THR A 232 18.69 15.85 25.82
CA THR A 232 17.54 16.33 26.59
C THR A 232 16.96 15.26 27.51
N GLN A 233 16.99 13.97 27.14
CA GLN A 233 16.33 12.82 27.79
C GLN A 233 14.80 12.93 27.94
N THR A 234 14.29 14.16 28.11
CA THR A 234 12.90 14.57 28.28
C THR A 234 12.71 15.92 27.59
N LEU A 235 11.58 16.14 26.93
CA LEU A 235 11.25 17.47 26.41
C LEU A 235 10.55 18.28 27.51
N ASN A 236 11.15 19.41 27.90
CA ASN A 236 10.58 20.28 28.93
C ASN A 236 9.80 21.42 28.26
N ILE A 237 8.53 21.57 28.61
CA ILE A 237 7.69 22.71 28.25
C ILE A 237 7.20 23.45 29.51
N VAL A 238 7.10 24.76 29.40
CA VAL A 238 6.68 25.63 30.50
C VAL A 238 5.32 26.23 30.17
N SER A 239 4.27 25.82 30.90
CA SER A 239 2.89 26.26 30.71
C SER A 239 2.57 27.47 31.58
N GLU A 240 1.82 28.44 31.06
CA GLU A 240 1.35 29.59 31.84
C GLU A 240 0.12 29.25 32.73
N ARG A 241 -0.31 27.98 32.75
CA ARG A 241 -1.45 27.49 33.53
C ARG A 241 -0.99 26.47 34.58
N ILE A 242 -1.30 26.71 35.85
CA ILE A 242 -0.87 25.84 36.98
C ILE A 242 -1.40 24.41 36.87
N GLY A 243 -2.67 24.27 36.47
CA GLY A 243 -3.37 22.99 36.43
C GLY A 243 -3.33 22.24 35.10
N ASP A 244 -2.85 22.88 34.04
CA ASP A 244 -2.85 22.29 32.70
C ASP A 244 -1.52 21.57 32.44
N ARG A 245 -1.45 20.32 32.91
CA ARG A 245 -0.26 19.47 32.86
C ARG A 245 -0.40 18.29 31.89
N THR A 246 -1.24 18.45 30.88
CA THR A 246 -1.51 17.40 29.88
C THR A 246 -1.22 17.87 28.47
N LEU A 247 -0.74 16.96 27.64
CA LEU A 247 -0.58 17.13 26.19
C LEU A 247 -1.90 17.12 25.43
N TYR A 248 -3.05 16.87 26.08
CA TYR A 248 -4.36 17.07 25.45
C TYR A 248 -4.73 18.55 25.29
N SER A 249 -4.02 19.46 25.97
CA SER A 249 -4.18 20.90 25.80
C SER A 249 -3.51 21.43 24.53
N LEU A 250 -4.26 22.22 23.76
CA LEU A 250 -3.76 22.90 22.56
C LEU A 250 -2.59 23.85 22.87
N GLU A 251 -2.58 24.47 24.04
CA GLU A 251 -1.51 25.37 24.47
C GLU A 251 -0.20 24.58 24.66
N ASN A 252 -0.27 23.46 25.39
CA ASN A 252 0.87 22.59 25.64
C ASN A 252 1.38 21.94 24.33
N GLN A 253 0.49 21.55 23.41
CA GLN A 253 0.90 21.08 22.08
C GLN A 253 1.59 22.18 21.26
N SER A 254 1.16 23.43 21.36
CA SER A 254 1.82 24.57 20.70
C SER A 254 3.24 24.79 21.24
N LEU A 255 3.42 24.73 22.57
CA LEU A 255 4.73 24.82 23.21
C LEU A 255 5.64 23.65 22.81
N LEU A 256 5.11 22.43 22.75
CA LEU A 256 5.83 21.26 22.27
C LEU A 256 6.23 21.40 20.79
N ASN A 257 5.33 21.92 19.95
CA ASN A 257 5.63 22.23 18.54
C ASN A 257 6.82 23.19 18.41
N GLN A 258 6.90 24.22 19.26
CA GLN A 258 8.03 25.14 19.27
C GLN A 258 9.34 24.42 19.59
N LYS A 259 9.35 23.52 20.59
CA LYS A 259 10.53 22.71 20.94
C LYS A 259 10.96 21.77 19.82
N ILE A 260 10.01 21.07 19.20
CA ILE A 260 10.31 20.21 18.05
C ILE A 260 10.84 21.04 16.87
N ASN A 261 10.31 22.25 16.65
CA ASN A 261 10.79 23.15 15.61
C ASN A 261 12.22 23.65 15.84
N GLU A 262 12.66 23.81 17.09
CA GLU A 262 14.07 24.10 17.41
C GLU A 262 15.00 22.98 16.94
N ILE A 263 14.58 21.72 17.12
CA ILE A 263 15.34 20.55 16.63
C ILE A 263 15.29 20.51 15.10
N ASN A 264 14.11 20.71 14.50
CA ASN A 264 13.92 20.66 13.05
C ASN A 264 14.76 21.68 12.30
N LYS A 265 15.01 22.86 12.87
CA LYS A 265 15.92 23.86 12.27
C LYS A 265 17.32 23.29 12.01
N LYS A 266 17.79 22.36 12.84
CA LYS A 266 19.10 21.70 12.70
C LYS A 266 19.08 20.52 11.71
N LEU A 267 17.90 20.04 11.32
CA LEU A 267 17.73 18.92 10.40
C LEU A 267 17.39 19.37 8.97
N MET A 268 17.06 20.65 8.77
CA MET A 268 16.70 21.21 7.47
C MET A 268 17.74 20.96 6.38
N GLU A 269 19.03 20.96 6.73
CA GLU A 269 20.12 20.70 5.76
C GLU A 269 20.04 19.31 5.10
N TYR A 270 19.36 18.36 5.75
CA TYR A 270 19.16 17.01 5.23
C TYR A 270 17.81 16.80 4.55
N ASN A 271 16.92 17.82 4.57
CA ASN A 271 15.51 17.72 4.17
C ASN A 271 14.69 16.69 4.97
N PHE A 272 15.03 16.50 6.25
CA PHE A 272 14.26 15.67 7.19
C PHE A 272 13.77 16.48 8.38
N PHE A 273 12.67 16.03 8.98
CA PHE A 273 12.00 16.73 10.08
C PHE A 273 11.50 15.71 11.10
N ILE A 274 11.54 16.07 12.37
CA ILE A 274 10.87 15.36 13.45
C ILE A 274 9.40 15.77 13.47
N GLU A 275 8.55 14.77 13.52
CA GLU A 275 7.12 14.85 13.79
C GLU A 275 6.82 14.02 15.04
N TYR A 276 5.69 14.28 15.68
CA TYR A 276 5.29 13.52 16.85
C TYR A 276 3.81 13.15 16.84
N LYS A 277 3.48 12.14 17.63
CA LYS A 277 2.11 11.75 17.94
C LYS A 277 1.96 11.69 19.46
N VAL A 278 0.96 12.38 19.99
CA VAL A 278 0.58 12.27 21.41
C VAL A 278 -0.03 10.88 21.64
N ILE A 279 0.50 10.17 22.64
CA ILE A 279 0.02 8.84 23.00
C ILE A 279 -0.55 8.78 24.42
N ASP A 280 -0.18 9.74 25.28
CA ASP A 280 -0.58 9.83 26.68
C ASP A 280 -0.54 11.31 27.12
N GLU A 281 -0.96 11.60 28.36
CA GLU A 281 -0.94 12.96 28.94
C GLU A 281 0.46 13.60 28.96
N ASP A 282 1.52 12.80 29.03
CA ASP A 282 2.91 13.25 29.16
C ASP A 282 3.89 12.53 28.22
N LYS A 283 3.39 11.76 27.24
CA LYS A 283 4.23 10.97 26.33
C LYS A 283 3.88 11.15 24.87
N ILE A 284 4.93 11.06 24.05
CA ILE A 284 4.83 11.13 22.59
C ILE A 284 5.63 10.02 21.90
N ASP A 285 5.20 9.65 20.71
CA ASP A 285 6.03 8.95 19.74
C ASP A 285 6.70 9.96 18.81
N LEU A 286 7.97 9.75 18.46
CA LEU A 286 8.73 10.61 17.55
C LEU A 286 9.02 9.89 16.24
N TYR A 287 8.87 10.62 15.15
CA TYR A 287 9.08 10.14 13.79
C TYR A 287 10.01 11.07 13.02
N LEU A 288 10.93 10.53 12.24
CA LEU A 288 11.74 11.28 11.29
C LEU A 288 11.12 11.16 9.91
N SER A 289 10.60 12.28 9.39
CA SER A 289 9.88 12.36 8.13
C SER A 289 10.66 13.11 7.05
N ASN A 290 10.45 12.71 5.80
CA ASN A 290 10.87 13.45 4.61
C ASN A 290 9.64 14.01 3.92
N LYS A 291 9.48 15.33 3.94
CA LYS A 291 8.31 16.00 3.34
C LYS A 291 8.47 16.26 1.84
N THR A 292 9.68 16.15 1.31
CA THR A 292 10.02 16.61 -0.05
C THR A 292 10.26 15.48 -1.04
N ASN A 293 10.44 14.23 -0.57
CA ASN A 293 10.84 13.12 -1.42
C ASN A 293 9.87 11.93 -1.36
N SER A 294 9.49 11.39 -2.52
CA SER A 294 8.60 10.24 -2.68
C SER A 294 9.31 8.92 -2.96
N LEU A 295 10.64 8.92 -3.09
CA LEU A 295 11.45 7.73 -3.43
C LEU A 295 11.72 6.81 -2.23
N ILE A 296 11.52 7.30 -1.02
CA ILE A 296 11.64 6.52 0.23
C ILE A 296 10.35 6.65 1.05
N ASN A 297 10.17 5.76 2.04
CA ASN A 297 9.07 5.91 2.99
C ASN A 297 9.11 7.28 3.66
N LYS A 298 7.94 7.91 3.74
CA LYS A 298 7.80 9.31 4.19
C LYS A 298 8.16 9.52 5.65
N SER A 299 8.14 8.48 6.48
CA SER A 299 8.28 8.61 7.93
C SER A 299 8.77 7.32 8.57
N TYR A 300 9.73 7.43 9.49
CA TYR A 300 10.27 6.34 10.29
C TYR A 300 10.18 6.68 11.77
N LYS A 301 9.71 5.75 12.59
CA LYS A 301 9.67 5.93 14.04
C LYS A 301 11.09 5.90 14.61
N ILE A 302 11.46 6.90 15.41
CA ILE A 302 12.82 7.04 15.98
C ILE A 302 12.84 6.97 17.50
N ALA A 303 11.72 7.24 18.17
CA ALA A 303 11.54 7.02 19.59
C ALA A 303 10.07 6.70 19.89
N SER A 304 9.84 5.89 20.94
CA SER A 304 8.50 5.59 21.44
C SER A 304 8.41 5.94 22.91
N ASN A 305 7.22 6.31 23.39
CA ASN A 305 6.98 6.70 24.79
C ASN A 305 7.98 7.75 25.30
N TYR A 306 8.35 8.70 24.44
CA TYR A 306 9.30 9.75 24.79
C TYR A 306 8.66 10.72 25.78
N PRO A 307 9.26 10.96 26.96
CA PRO A 307 8.65 11.74 28.01
C PRO A 307 8.66 13.24 27.71
N VAL A 308 7.57 13.92 28.09
CA VAL A 308 7.42 15.38 28.04
C VAL A 308 7.09 15.88 29.45
N LYS A 309 7.99 16.67 30.04
CA LYS A 309 7.76 17.32 31.33
C LYS A 309 7.05 18.64 31.11
N ILE A 310 5.84 18.76 31.64
CA ILE A 310 5.04 19.99 31.62
C ILE A 310 5.14 20.65 32.99
N SER A 311 5.77 21.81 33.07
CA SER A 311 5.94 22.55 34.33
C SER A 311 5.24 23.89 34.25
N PRO A 312 4.58 24.36 35.32
CA PRO A 312 4.00 25.70 35.32
C PRO A 312 5.09 26.77 35.33
N SER A 313 4.82 27.90 34.67
CA SER A 313 5.69 29.07 34.69
C SER A 313 5.68 29.72 36.08
N VAL A 314 6.73 30.47 36.42
CA VAL A 314 6.76 31.24 37.67
C VAL A 314 5.63 32.29 37.71
N ARG A 315 5.18 32.78 36.55
CA ARG A 315 4.09 33.76 36.44
C ARG A 315 2.72 33.12 36.61
N ALA A 316 2.60 31.85 36.23
CA ALA A 316 1.40 31.06 36.39
C ALA A 316 1.05 30.84 37.85
N ILE A 317 2.06 30.71 38.73
CA ILE A 317 1.88 30.40 40.15
C ILE A 317 1.07 31.50 40.84
N ASP A 318 -0.20 31.19 41.14
CA ASP A 318 -1.13 32.08 41.83
C ASP A 318 -0.65 32.35 43.27
N LYS A 319 -0.77 33.58 43.73
CA LYS A 319 -0.47 33.92 45.13
C LYS A 319 -1.46 33.27 46.09
N GLU A 320 -2.69 33.03 45.65
CA GLU A 320 -3.74 32.42 46.48
C GLU A 320 -3.51 30.90 46.63
N ILE A 321 -3.23 30.46 47.86
CA ILE A 321 -2.98 29.05 48.22
C ILE A 321 -4.08 28.11 47.70
N LYS A 322 -5.35 28.52 47.84
CA LYS A 322 -6.52 27.71 47.41
C LYS A 322 -6.50 27.37 45.91
N ASN A 323 -5.95 28.24 45.06
CA ASN A 323 -5.95 28.04 43.60
C ASN A 323 -4.76 27.18 43.14
N ARG A 324 -3.79 26.94 44.04
CA ARG A 324 -2.60 26.10 43.79
C ARG A 324 -2.78 24.66 44.24
N LEU A 325 -3.83 24.36 45.01
CA LEU A 325 -4.24 23.02 45.36
C LEU A 325 -5.14 22.47 44.26
N ILE A 326 -4.70 21.39 43.62
CA ILE A 326 -5.43 20.71 42.56
C ILE A 326 -5.75 19.30 43.05
N ILE A 327 -7.01 18.92 42.97
CA ILE A 327 -7.48 17.58 43.27
C ILE A 327 -7.90 16.94 41.96
N LYS A 328 -7.22 15.87 41.56
CA LYS A 328 -7.52 15.13 40.33
C LYS A 328 -8.17 13.82 40.71
N ALA A 329 -9.46 13.69 40.42
CA ALA A 329 -10.17 12.44 40.59
C ALA A 329 -10.00 11.57 39.35
N ASN A 330 -9.94 10.26 39.56
CA ASN A 330 -10.00 9.32 38.45
C ASN A 330 -11.39 9.35 37.80
N LYS A 331 -11.50 8.73 36.63
CA LYS A 331 -12.81 8.48 36.03
C LYS A 331 -13.56 7.43 36.84
N TRP A 332 -14.88 7.51 36.81
CA TRP A 332 -15.79 6.58 37.48
C TRP A 332 -16.94 6.21 36.56
N VAL A 333 -17.67 5.16 36.91
CA VAL A 333 -18.88 4.77 36.19
C VAL A 333 -20.08 5.44 36.86
N ASP A 334 -20.77 6.34 36.15
CA ASP A 334 -22.01 6.93 36.65
C ASP A 334 -23.21 6.03 36.33
N PHE A 335 -23.56 5.19 37.29
CA PHE A 335 -24.68 4.25 37.19
C PHE A 335 -26.05 4.91 37.06
N LYS A 336 -26.19 6.22 37.30
CA LYS A 336 -27.46 6.93 37.04
C LYS A 336 -27.74 7.09 35.56
N THR A 337 -26.71 7.01 34.72
CA THR A 337 -26.82 7.15 33.26
C THR A 337 -27.13 5.83 32.54
N ASN A 338 -27.21 4.70 33.25
CA ASN A 338 -27.34 3.34 32.69
C ASN A 338 -26.25 2.98 31.65
N THR A 339 -25.07 3.61 31.72
CA THR A 339 -23.93 3.31 30.85
C THR A 339 -22.81 2.66 31.66
N THR A 340 -21.96 1.88 30.98
CA THR A 340 -20.71 1.32 31.55
C THR A 340 -19.49 2.15 31.17
N GLU A 341 -19.70 3.34 30.60
CA GLU A 341 -18.60 4.22 30.17
C GLU A 341 -18.00 4.93 31.37
N LEU A 342 -16.68 5.09 31.35
CA LEU A 342 -15.94 5.85 32.36
C LEU A 342 -16.12 7.35 32.08
N VAL A 343 -16.77 8.04 33.01
CA VAL A 343 -17.00 9.49 32.98
C VAL A 343 -16.14 10.20 34.03
N ASP A 344 -15.93 11.50 33.85
CA ASP A 344 -15.18 12.31 34.82
C ASP A 344 -15.96 12.43 36.15
N ASP A 345 -15.26 12.30 37.27
CA ASP A 345 -15.85 12.43 38.60
C ASP A 345 -16.02 13.91 38.99
N VAL A 346 -17.26 14.39 38.92
CA VAL A 346 -17.62 15.74 39.32
C VAL A 346 -17.91 15.77 40.83
N PRO A 347 -17.11 16.48 41.63
CA PRO A 347 -17.26 16.43 43.09
C PRO A 347 -18.52 17.15 43.57
N VAL A 348 -19.12 16.59 44.62
CA VAL A 348 -20.32 17.14 45.26
C VAL A 348 -19.91 17.90 46.53
N LEU A 349 -20.27 19.19 46.60
CA LEU A 349 -20.06 20.00 47.80
C LEU A 349 -21.05 19.59 48.90
N LEU A 350 -20.53 19.16 50.05
CA LEU A 350 -21.31 18.78 51.23
C LEU A 350 -21.35 19.88 52.29
N GLU A 351 -20.23 20.58 52.49
CA GLU A 351 -20.15 21.71 53.41
C GLU A 351 -19.52 22.91 52.71
N PRO A 352 -20.11 24.11 52.81
CA PRO A 352 -19.62 25.28 52.10
C PRO A 352 -18.28 25.78 52.65
N GLN A 353 -17.59 26.55 51.82
CA GLN A 353 -16.35 27.23 52.20
C GLN A 353 -16.64 28.27 53.28
N ALA A 354 -15.73 28.44 54.25
CA ALA A 354 -15.90 29.39 55.33
C ALA A 354 -14.56 29.95 55.80
N LYS A 355 -14.51 31.26 56.06
CA LYS A 355 -13.39 31.86 56.79
C LYS A 355 -13.54 31.49 58.28
N LYS A 356 -12.61 30.71 58.82
CA LYS A 356 -12.65 30.21 60.21
C LYS A 356 -11.87 31.09 61.19
N GLY A 357 -11.08 32.05 60.70
CA GLY A 357 -10.39 33.06 61.49
C GLY A 357 -9.67 34.09 60.61
N GLU A 358 -8.91 35.01 61.19
CA GLU A 358 -8.11 35.98 60.41
C GLU A 358 -7.06 35.29 59.53
N LYS A 359 -6.46 34.22 60.04
CA LYS A 359 -5.38 33.44 59.41
C LYS A 359 -5.81 32.04 58.94
N SER A 360 -7.10 31.70 58.98
CA SER A 360 -7.57 30.33 58.66
C SER A 360 -8.75 30.34 57.71
N PHE A 361 -8.67 29.53 56.65
CA PHE A 361 -9.72 29.37 55.65
C PHE A 361 -10.05 27.89 55.43
N TYR A 362 -11.34 27.58 55.47
CA TYR A 362 -11.88 26.26 55.18
C TYR A 362 -12.43 26.21 53.75
N GLY A 363 -11.84 25.39 52.90
CA GLY A 363 -12.19 25.12 51.51
C GLY A 363 -13.45 24.27 51.31
N GLY A 364 -14.15 23.94 52.39
CA GLY A 364 -15.37 23.14 52.37
C GLY A 364 -15.09 21.64 52.46
N LYS A 365 -16.19 20.88 52.42
CA LYS A 365 -16.17 19.41 52.42
C LYS A 365 -16.71 18.89 51.11
N TRP A 366 -15.96 18.03 50.43
CA TRP A 366 -16.27 17.57 49.09
C TRP A 366 -16.37 16.05 49.04
N LEU A 367 -17.34 15.55 48.31
CA LEU A 367 -17.54 14.13 48.05
C LEU A 367 -17.09 13.80 46.62
N TYR A 368 -16.20 12.82 46.52
CA TYR A 368 -15.73 12.20 45.28
C TYR A 368 -16.17 10.74 45.26
N HIS A 369 -16.37 10.20 44.07
CA HIS A 369 -16.83 8.82 43.82
C HIS A 369 -15.71 7.88 43.39
N SER A 370 -14.52 8.43 43.12
CA SER A 370 -13.33 7.71 42.70
C SER A 370 -12.10 8.06 43.55
N PRO A 371 -11.06 7.20 43.57
CA PRO A 371 -9.76 7.58 44.09
C PRO A 371 -9.26 8.86 43.41
N ALA A 372 -8.63 9.74 44.20
CA ALA A 372 -8.12 11.01 43.73
C ALA A 372 -6.64 11.17 44.07
N SER A 373 -5.94 12.06 43.37
CA SER A 373 -4.63 12.56 43.76
C SER A 373 -4.70 14.03 44.14
N VAL A 374 -3.77 14.44 44.99
CA VAL A 374 -3.63 15.81 45.48
C VAL A 374 -2.30 16.34 44.98
N ASP A 375 -2.38 17.44 44.26
CA ASP A 375 -1.24 18.14 43.70
C ASP A 375 -1.22 19.56 44.27
N PHE A 376 -0.14 19.96 44.95
CA PHE A 376 0.07 21.33 45.43
C PHE A 376 1.41 21.87 44.95
N THR A 377 1.42 23.10 44.44
CA THR A 377 2.66 23.78 44.01
C THR A 377 2.98 24.87 45.00
N THR A 378 4.13 24.80 45.69
CA THR A 378 4.55 25.85 46.64
C THR A 378 5.28 27.00 45.95
N ILE A 379 5.17 28.22 46.50
CA ILE A 379 5.94 29.38 46.07
C ILE A 379 7.40 29.29 46.59
N ASP A 380 7.58 28.82 47.83
CA ASP A 380 8.88 28.70 48.49
C ASP A 380 8.86 27.68 49.66
N GLU A 381 9.95 27.61 50.43
CA GLU A 381 10.11 26.61 51.49
C GLU A 381 9.23 26.86 52.74
N SER A 382 8.53 28.01 52.80
CA SER A 382 7.70 28.39 53.95
C SER A 382 6.31 27.75 53.96
N GLU A 383 5.95 27.00 52.92
CA GLU A 383 4.65 26.32 52.82
C GLU A 383 4.83 24.79 52.90
N ILE A 384 3.94 24.13 53.63
CA ILE A 384 3.92 22.67 53.76
C ILE A 384 2.53 22.13 53.48
N LEU A 385 2.47 20.91 52.92
CA LEU A 385 1.25 20.14 52.76
C LEU A 385 1.20 19.04 53.84
N LEU A 386 0.07 18.96 54.53
CA LEU A 386 -0.28 17.89 55.46
C LEU A 386 -1.53 17.16 54.95
N ILE A 387 -1.52 15.83 54.99
CA ILE A 387 -2.70 15.00 54.72
C ILE A 387 -2.91 14.09 55.92
N ASN A 388 -4.08 14.18 56.56
CA ASN A 388 -4.38 13.48 57.82
C ASN A 388 -3.30 13.69 58.90
N GLY A 389 -2.73 14.90 58.95
CA GLY A 389 -1.65 15.27 59.87
C GLY A 389 -0.25 14.80 59.47
N LYS A 390 -0.10 13.97 58.41
CA LYS A 390 1.21 13.56 57.88
C LYS A 390 1.75 14.61 56.93
N ARG A 391 3.01 15.02 57.11
CA ARG A 391 3.71 15.93 56.19
C ARG A 391 4.08 15.21 54.90
N ILE A 392 3.71 15.81 53.78
CA ILE A 392 4.02 15.31 52.43
C ILE A 392 5.37 15.87 51.99
N GLU A 393 6.16 15.03 51.33
CA GLU A 393 7.46 15.43 50.79
C GLU A 393 7.30 16.37 49.58
N VAL A 394 8.26 17.26 49.39
CA VAL A 394 8.27 18.21 48.27
C VAL A 394 9.42 17.87 47.34
N LEU A 395 9.12 17.76 46.05
CA LEU A 395 10.12 17.61 44.99
C LEU A 395 9.92 18.73 43.98
N ASP A 396 10.98 19.52 43.73
CA ASP A 396 10.93 20.62 42.74
C ASP A 396 9.76 21.59 42.97
N ARG A 397 9.55 22.00 44.25
CA ARG A 397 8.43 22.85 44.71
C ARG A 397 7.03 22.25 44.52
N HIS A 398 6.95 20.95 44.29
CA HIS A 398 5.69 20.26 44.06
C HIS A 398 5.48 19.15 45.09
N PHE A 399 4.31 19.17 45.72
CA PHE A 399 3.80 18.11 46.56
C PHE A 399 2.79 17.31 45.74
N SER A 400 2.91 15.98 45.73
CA SER A 400 1.95 15.08 45.08
C SER A 400 1.75 13.86 45.96
N GLU A 401 0.49 13.50 46.23
CA GLU A 401 0.11 12.31 46.99
C GLU A 401 -1.14 11.68 46.38
N ILE A 402 -1.18 10.35 46.30
CA ILE A 402 -2.38 9.61 45.85
C ILE A 402 -3.25 9.29 47.08
N LEU A 403 -4.50 9.75 47.07
CA LEU A 403 -5.51 9.41 48.07
C LEU A 403 -6.16 8.06 47.71
N SER A 404 -5.40 6.97 47.86
CA SER A 404 -5.88 5.63 47.51
C SER A 404 -6.52 4.90 48.71
N ASN A 405 -7.52 4.08 48.40
CA ASN A 405 -8.11 3.14 49.35
C ASN A 405 -7.36 1.81 49.22
N GLU A 406 -6.21 1.65 49.88
CA GLU A 406 -5.37 0.42 49.79
C GLU A 406 -6.13 -0.89 50.15
N SER A 407 -7.29 -0.79 50.79
CA SER A 407 -8.19 -1.90 51.14
C SER A 407 -9.16 -2.34 50.02
N LEU A 408 -8.92 -1.97 48.76
CA LEU A 408 -9.74 -2.38 47.60
C LEU A 408 -9.41 -3.77 47.03
N ILE A 409 -8.47 -4.51 47.63
CA ILE A 409 -8.35 -5.96 47.39
C ILE A 409 -9.45 -6.64 48.23
N ILE A 410 -10.57 -6.96 47.61
CA ILE A 410 -11.68 -7.68 48.24
C ILE A 410 -11.21 -9.11 48.51
N ASP A 411 -10.90 -9.42 49.77
CA ASP A 411 -10.85 -10.79 50.26
C ASP A 411 -12.28 -11.19 50.66
N ASN A 412 -12.87 -12.15 49.97
CA ASN A 412 -14.31 -12.50 50.03
C ASN A 412 -14.74 -13.23 51.33
N SER A 413 -13.99 -13.10 52.43
CA SER A 413 -14.11 -13.99 53.59
C SER A 413 -14.95 -13.45 54.76
N SER A 414 -15.39 -12.19 54.75
CA SER A 414 -16.20 -11.63 55.84
C SER A 414 -17.44 -10.89 55.34
N LYS A 415 -18.63 -11.44 55.64
CA LYS A 415 -19.97 -10.90 55.30
C LYS A 415 -20.44 -9.76 56.20
N GLU A 416 -19.53 -9.08 56.89
CA GLU A 416 -19.84 -7.93 57.73
C GLU A 416 -18.73 -6.90 57.49
N GLU A 417 -18.95 -5.92 56.63
CA GLU A 417 -18.27 -4.62 56.76
C GLU A 417 -18.95 -3.53 55.92
N GLU A 418 -19.30 -2.47 56.65
CA GLU A 418 -20.07 -1.31 56.26
C GLU A 418 -19.37 -0.41 55.23
N ASN A 419 -20.18 0.35 54.49
CA ASN A 419 -19.85 1.55 53.71
C ASN A 419 -18.45 2.16 53.94
N LYS A 420 -17.44 1.82 53.12
CA LYS A 420 -16.07 2.33 53.25
C LYS A 420 -15.91 3.71 52.59
N ILE A 421 -16.63 4.71 53.09
CA ILE A 421 -16.34 6.13 52.80
C ILE A 421 -15.08 6.51 53.60
N LYS A 422 -13.99 6.87 52.91
CA LYS A 422 -12.77 7.37 53.57
C LYS A 422 -12.76 8.89 53.61
N SER A 423 -12.37 9.46 54.74
CA SER A 423 -12.20 10.89 54.94
C SER A 423 -10.72 11.26 54.93
N TYR A 424 -10.38 12.32 54.19
CA TYR A 424 -9.05 12.91 54.14
C TYR A 424 -9.14 14.38 54.53
N GLU A 425 -8.40 14.77 55.55
CA GLU A 425 -8.18 16.17 55.92
C GLU A 425 -6.89 16.65 55.24
N ILE A 426 -7.00 17.63 54.35
CA ILE A 426 -5.84 18.24 53.70
C ILE A 426 -5.64 19.63 54.25
N LYS A 427 -4.42 19.90 54.74
CA LYS A 427 -4.01 21.19 55.28
C LYS A 427 -2.78 21.72 54.56
N ILE A 428 -2.82 22.99 54.18
CA ILE A 428 -1.67 23.73 53.71
C ILE A 428 -1.37 24.80 54.76
N LEU A 429 -0.18 24.73 55.34
CA LEU A 429 0.28 25.69 56.35
C LEU A 429 1.36 26.57 55.72
N LYS A 430 1.22 27.88 55.91
CA LYS A 430 2.22 28.88 55.51
C LYS A 430 2.79 29.56 56.75
N TYR A 431 4.11 29.53 56.85
CA TYR A 431 4.87 30.12 57.95
C TYR A 431 5.62 31.38 57.50
N GLU A 432 6.11 32.16 58.46
CA GLU A 432 7.07 33.23 58.18
C GLU A 432 8.31 32.66 57.48
N LYS A 433 8.86 33.38 56.50
CA LYS A 433 10.07 32.96 55.78
C LYS A 433 11.24 32.73 56.73
N ASN A 434 12.00 31.65 56.49
CA ASN A 434 13.17 31.25 57.31
C ASN A 434 12.84 30.94 58.77
N SER A 435 11.57 30.68 59.12
CA SER A 435 11.16 30.33 60.49
C SER A 435 11.39 28.86 60.86
N GLY A 436 11.75 28.00 59.91
CA GLY A 436 11.86 26.56 60.14
C GLY A 436 10.51 25.85 60.33
N ASN A 437 9.41 26.47 59.91
CA ASN A 437 8.04 25.95 59.98
C ASN A 437 7.58 25.68 61.43
N VAL A 438 7.86 26.64 62.33
CA VAL A 438 7.45 26.61 63.74
C VAL A 438 6.04 27.19 63.90
N ASP A 439 5.16 26.51 64.61
CA ASP A 439 3.73 26.88 64.75
C ASP A 439 3.47 28.28 65.31
N SER A 440 4.35 28.80 66.18
CA SER A 440 4.25 30.18 66.68
C SER A 440 4.43 31.24 65.59
N LYS A 441 4.96 30.84 64.43
CA LYS A 441 5.21 31.67 63.24
C LYS A 441 4.25 31.37 62.10
N LEU A 442 3.11 30.74 62.39
CA LEU A 442 2.06 30.49 61.40
C LEU A 442 1.44 31.81 60.89
N GLU A 443 1.51 32.02 59.58
CA GLU A 443 0.88 33.15 58.90
C GLU A 443 -0.51 32.81 58.41
N TYR A 444 -0.69 31.59 57.87
CA TYR A 444 -1.94 31.20 57.24
C TYR A 444 -2.14 29.68 57.23
N GLU A 445 -3.39 29.25 57.40
CA GLU A 445 -3.85 27.87 57.27
C GLU A 445 -4.97 27.79 56.24
N TYR A 446 -4.83 26.89 55.27
CA TYR A 446 -5.90 26.46 54.39
C TYR A 446 -6.22 25.00 54.66
N LYS A 447 -7.49 24.69 54.94
CA LYS A 447 -7.97 23.33 55.21
C LYS A 447 -9.08 22.95 54.24
N ILE A 448 -9.07 21.73 53.71
CA ILE A 448 -10.18 21.15 52.94
C ILE A 448 -10.40 19.70 53.36
N ASP A 449 -11.66 19.28 53.46
CA ASP A 449 -12.03 17.92 53.81
C ASP A 449 -12.59 17.17 52.58
N LEU A 450 -12.08 15.97 52.34
CA LEU A 450 -12.43 15.14 51.19
C LEU A 450 -13.00 13.81 51.66
N LEU A 451 -14.20 13.49 51.19
CA LEU A 451 -14.79 12.16 51.32
C LEU A 451 -14.65 11.43 49.99
N ILE A 452 -13.98 10.28 49.99
CA ILE A 452 -13.92 9.39 48.85
C ILE A 452 -14.85 8.22 49.11
N ASN A 453 -15.93 8.15 48.33
CA ASN A 453 -16.90 7.08 48.35
C ASN A 453 -16.68 6.15 47.16
N SER A 454 -15.88 5.10 47.35
CA SER A 454 -15.63 4.10 46.31
C SER A 454 -16.79 3.10 46.09
N ASN A 455 -17.95 3.27 46.74
CA ASN A 455 -19.11 2.36 46.62
C ASN A 455 -19.80 2.37 45.25
N ALA A 456 -19.38 3.19 44.28
CA ALA A 456 -19.90 3.05 42.92
C ALA A 456 -19.71 1.60 42.40
N LEU A 457 -18.68 0.88 42.88
CA LEU A 457 -18.45 -0.52 42.50
C LEU A 457 -19.30 -1.57 43.27
N SER A 458 -20.09 -1.17 44.27
CA SER A 458 -20.75 -2.11 45.21
C SER A 458 -22.29 -2.07 45.18
N ILE A 459 -22.91 -1.55 44.12
CA ILE A 459 -24.34 -1.84 43.88
C ILE A 459 -24.45 -3.34 43.61
N ASP A 460 -25.32 -4.03 44.34
CA ASP A 460 -25.64 -5.45 44.22
C ASP A 460 -25.96 -5.83 42.77
N TYR A 461 -24.93 -6.11 41.98
CA TYR A 461 -25.08 -6.83 40.74
C TYR A 461 -25.46 -8.27 41.13
N LYS A 462 -26.75 -8.59 41.00
CA LYS A 462 -27.10 -9.94 40.59
C LYS A 462 -26.45 -10.15 39.24
N PHE A 463 -25.26 -10.73 39.22
CA PHE A 463 -24.76 -11.40 38.03
C PHE A 463 -25.85 -12.42 37.68
N TYR A 464 -26.72 -12.07 36.73
CA TYR A 464 -27.50 -13.08 36.03
C TYR A 464 -26.49 -13.84 35.18
N ALA A 465 -25.80 -14.79 35.81
CA ALA A 465 -25.04 -15.79 35.09
C ALA A 465 -25.99 -16.38 34.04
N TRP A 466 -25.52 -16.39 32.80
CA TRP A 466 -26.27 -16.89 31.66
C TRP A 466 -26.70 -18.34 31.93
N ASN A 467 -28.00 -18.57 32.16
CA ASN A 467 -28.57 -19.88 32.45
C ASN A 467 -29.76 -20.16 31.53
N PRO A 468 -29.50 -20.44 30.24
CA PRO A 468 -30.54 -20.68 29.24
C PRO A 468 -31.30 -22.01 29.46
N GLU A 469 -30.84 -22.87 30.37
CA GLU A 469 -31.59 -24.08 30.73
C GLU A 469 -32.78 -23.75 31.65
N GLU A 470 -32.63 -22.76 32.54
CA GLU A 470 -33.69 -22.37 33.48
C GLU A 470 -34.45 -21.10 33.07
N ASN A 471 -33.94 -20.32 32.10
CA ASN A 471 -34.57 -19.07 31.64
C ASN A 471 -34.94 -19.12 30.13
N PRO A 472 -36.21 -19.38 29.78
CA PRO A 472 -36.65 -19.55 28.39
C PRO A 472 -36.38 -18.33 27.48
N ASP A 473 -36.43 -17.13 28.04
CA ASP A 473 -36.19 -15.89 27.28
C ASP A 473 -34.72 -15.71 26.90
N GLN A 474 -33.79 -16.15 27.76
CA GLN A 474 -32.35 -16.19 27.44
C GLN A 474 -32.07 -17.22 26.32
N LYS A 475 -32.76 -18.36 26.35
CA LYS A 475 -32.61 -19.41 25.33
C LYS A 475 -33.06 -18.95 23.94
N LYS A 476 -34.20 -18.24 23.86
CA LYS A 476 -34.73 -17.69 22.60
C LYS A 476 -33.73 -16.80 21.87
N LEU A 477 -32.98 -15.98 22.61
CA LEU A 477 -32.00 -15.05 22.04
C LEU A 477 -30.82 -15.76 21.33
N ILE A 478 -30.53 -17.03 21.63
CA ILE A 478 -29.40 -17.79 21.03
C ILE A 478 -29.87 -18.75 19.94
N GLU A 479 -31.09 -19.25 20.02
CA GLU A 479 -31.64 -20.18 19.01
C GLU A 479 -31.68 -19.55 17.61
N GLU A 480 -31.89 -18.23 17.55
CA GLU A 480 -31.86 -17.47 16.29
C GLU A 480 -30.46 -17.49 15.65
N TYR A 481 -29.39 -17.35 16.44
CA TYR A 481 -27.99 -17.39 15.96
C TYR A 481 -27.48 -18.82 15.68
N LYS A 482 -27.94 -19.83 16.43
CA LYS A 482 -27.55 -21.23 16.18
C LYS A 482 -28.10 -21.78 14.86
N LYS A 483 -29.32 -21.38 14.45
CA LYS A 483 -29.88 -21.78 13.15
C LYS A 483 -29.12 -21.20 11.97
N MET A 484 -28.49 -20.03 12.13
CA MET A 484 -27.75 -19.37 11.05
C MET A 484 -26.40 -20.06 10.75
N LEU A 485 -25.80 -20.73 11.75
CA LEU A 485 -24.52 -21.46 11.60
C LEU A 485 -24.67 -22.87 10.99
N MET A 486 -25.88 -23.40 10.83
CA MET A 486 -26.14 -24.73 10.26
C MET A 486 -26.47 -24.73 8.76
N VAL A 487 -26.38 -23.58 8.06
CA VAL A 487 -26.66 -23.49 6.61
C VAL A 487 -25.38 -23.41 5.76
N ILE A 488 -24.20 -23.70 6.34
CA ILE A 488 -22.97 -23.91 5.58
C ILE A 488 -22.50 -25.34 5.80
N TYR A 489 -23.09 -26.27 5.04
CA TYR A 489 -22.47 -27.51 4.57
C TYR A 489 -23.07 -27.90 3.23
#